data_AF-A0AAW7S5N0-F1
#
_entry.id   AF-A0AAW7S5N0-F1
#
_cell.length_a   1.000
_cell.length_b   1.000
_cell.length_c   1.000
_cell.angle_alpha   90.00
_cell.angle_beta   90.00
_cell.angle_gamma   90.00
#
_symmetry.space_group_name_H-M   'P 1'
#
loop_
_entity.id
_entity.type
_entity.pdbx_description
1 polymer ?
#
loop_
_entity_poly.entity_id
_entity_poly.type
_entity_poly.pdbx_seq_one_letter_code
_entity_poly.pdbx_strand_id
1 'polypeptide(L)'
;MTAHAEPDELRFAREAGIDEIVAKPTSLKSLELAITKHTGPSQAPHSSPPSRRYGPLPHDLHKVLPDTAYRSNGAIARALQDGDLKAARAEIHSMRGAFATIGEHEISGLRASMEALALAGDAAAFAREFERYRHDAKEILVRRAAGESQQSADTFSDISAMR
;
A
#
# COMPACT_ATOMS: atom_id res chain seq x y z
N MET A 1 9.96 -14.16 15.03
CA MET A 1 10.77 -14.79 13.96
C MET A 1 11.85 -13.81 13.57
N THR A 2 13.11 -14.19 13.73
CA THR A 2 14.27 -13.50 13.18
C THR A 2 14.68 -14.24 11.92
N ALA A 3 14.54 -13.60 10.76
CA ALA A 3 15.10 -14.13 9.53
C ALA A 3 16.54 -13.62 9.47
N HIS A 4 17.52 -14.51 9.56
CA HIS A 4 18.89 -14.22 9.18
C HIS A 4 19.06 -14.70 7.74
N ALA A 5 19.68 -13.88 6.89
CA ALA A 5 20.05 -14.34 5.56
C ALA A 5 21.22 -15.31 5.71
N GLU A 6 21.04 -16.54 5.24
CA GLU A 6 22.11 -17.54 5.27
C GLU A 6 23.24 -17.10 4.32
N PRO A 7 24.50 -17.50 4.57
CA PRO A 7 25.65 -17.08 3.75
C PRO A 7 25.49 -17.32 2.25
N ASP A 8 24.78 -18.39 1.89
CA ASP A 8 24.47 -18.74 0.50
C ASP A 8 23.48 -17.76 -0.14
N GLU A 9 22.51 -17.24 0.62
CA GLU A 9 21.54 -16.24 0.13
C GLU A 9 22.24 -14.90 -0.13
N LEU A 10 23.22 -14.53 0.69
CA LEU A 10 24.04 -13.33 0.48
C LEU A 10 24.89 -13.45 -0.80
N ARG A 11 25.39 -14.65 -1.11
CA ARG A 11 26.14 -14.91 -2.33
C ARG A 11 25.24 -14.79 -3.57
N PHE A 12 24.07 -15.43 -3.57
CA PHE A 12 23.13 -15.35 -4.69
C PHE A 12 22.60 -13.92 -4.92
N ALA A 13 22.35 -13.17 -3.85
CA ALA A 13 21.92 -11.78 -3.98
C ALA A 13 22.99 -10.91 -4.66
N ARG A 14 24.26 -11.08 -4.30
CA ARG A 14 25.37 -10.37 -4.97
C ARG A 14 25.49 -10.75 -6.44
N GLU A 15 25.38 -12.04 -6.75
CA GLU A 15 25.39 -12.52 -8.14
C GLU A 15 24.22 -11.95 -8.97
N ALA A 16 23.09 -11.63 -8.33
CA ALA A 16 21.93 -10.98 -8.94
C ALA A 16 22.01 -9.44 -8.98
N GLY A 17 23.12 -8.84 -8.52
CA GLY A 17 23.30 -7.37 -8.50
C GLY A 17 22.58 -6.66 -7.35
N ILE A 18 22.27 -7.35 -6.26
CA ILE A 18 21.69 -6.76 -5.04
C ILE A 18 22.82 -6.29 -4.12
N ASP A 19 22.86 -4.99 -3.82
CA ASP A 19 23.91 -4.37 -3.02
C ASP A 19 23.83 -4.71 -1.53
N GLU A 20 22.63 -4.88 -0.98
CA GLU A 20 22.44 -5.17 0.46
C GLU A 20 21.10 -5.87 0.74
N ILE A 21 21.15 -6.94 1.55
CA ILE A 21 19.95 -7.60 2.09
C ILE A 21 19.68 -7.08 3.50
N VAL A 22 18.47 -6.57 3.71
CA VAL A 22 18.01 -6.09 5.02
C VAL A 22 16.93 -7.03 5.56
N ALA A 23 17.32 -7.91 6.48
CA ALA A 23 16.46 -8.98 6.97
C ALA A 23 15.62 -8.56 8.20
N LYS A 24 14.37 -9.04 8.26
CA LYS A 24 13.44 -8.74 9.36
C LYS A 24 13.78 -9.54 10.63
N PRO A 25 13.57 -8.97 11.84
CA PRO A 25 12.98 -7.65 12.09
C PRO A 25 14.01 -6.53 11.93
N THR A 26 13.67 -5.54 11.12
CA THR A 26 14.50 -4.34 10.89
C THR A 26 13.76 -3.13 11.46
N SER A 27 14.48 -2.27 12.18
CA SER A 27 13.93 -0.99 12.63
C SER A 27 13.84 0.02 11.46
N LEU A 28 12.94 1.01 11.55
CA LEU A 28 12.89 2.10 10.57
C LEU A 28 14.23 2.83 10.46
N LYS A 29 14.93 3.03 11.59
CA LYS A 29 16.26 3.65 11.63
C LYS A 29 17.30 2.83 10.87
N SER A 30 17.23 1.50 10.96
CA SER A 30 18.13 0.60 10.25
C SER A 30 17.84 0.59 8.74
N LEU A 31 16.56 0.70 8.34
CA LEU A 31 16.18 0.86 6.93
C LEU A 31 16.67 2.20 6.37
N GLU A 32 16.47 3.30 7.10
CA GLU A 32 16.93 4.63 6.71
C GLU A 32 18.45 4.68 6.51
N LEU A 33 19.21 4.04 7.39
CA LEU A 33 20.67 3.92 7.27
C LEU A 33 21.08 3.13 6.02
N ALA A 34 20.43 1.99 5.75
CA ALA A 34 20.71 1.18 4.57
C ALA A 34 20.39 1.95 3.28
N ILE A 35 19.28 2.68 3.23
CA ILE A 35 18.93 3.52 2.08
C ILE A 35 19.98 4.63 1.91
N THR A 36 20.26 5.38 2.98
CA THR A 36 21.21 6.52 2.95
C THR A 36 22.61 6.09 2.51
N LYS A 37 23.04 4.88 2.87
CA LYS A 37 24.33 4.31 2.46
C LYS A 37 24.45 4.17 0.94
N HIS A 38 23.36 3.81 0.25
CA HIS A 38 23.35 3.55 -1.19
C HIS A 38 22.84 4.73 -2.03
N THR A 39 22.08 5.66 -1.44
CA THR A 39 21.55 6.85 -2.14
C THR A 39 22.25 8.16 -1.78
N GLY A 40 23.11 8.16 -0.75
CA GLY A 40 23.68 9.36 -0.14
C GLY A 40 22.69 10.10 0.79
N PRO A 41 23.18 11.09 1.56
CA PRO A 41 22.33 11.91 2.43
C PRO A 41 21.38 12.78 1.58
N SER A 42 20.08 12.68 1.87
CA SER A 42 19.05 13.51 1.23
C SER A 42 19.26 14.99 1.59
N GLN A 43 19.62 15.82 0.60
CA GLN A 43 19.70 17.28 0.77
C GLN A 43 18.33 17.98 0.65
N ALA A 44 17.26 17.26 0.34
CA ALA A 44 15.94 17.86 0.30
C ALA A 44 15.48 18.18 1.74
N PRO A 45 15.00 19.40 2.01
CA PRO A 45 14.38 19.70 3.30
C PRO A 45 13.27 18.67 3.54
N HIS A 46 13.18 18.17 4.77
CA HIS A 46 12.08 17.33 5.25
C HIS A 46 10.79 18.15 5.33
N SER A 47 10.37 18.74 4.21
CA SER A 47 8.98 19.04 3.97
C SER A 47 8.28 17.69 4.08
N SER A 48 7.51 17.49 5.15
CA SER A 48 6.54 16.40 5.15
C SER A 48 5.83 16.49 3.80
N PRO A 49 5.86 15.43 2.96
CA PRO A 49 5.21 15.51 1.66
C PRO A 49 3.79 16.03 1.91
N PRO A 50 3.33 17.05 1.16
CA PRO A 50 2.01 17.64 1.39
C PRO A 50 1.05 16.48 1.54
N SER A 51 0.30 16.48 2.65
CA SER A 51 -0.50 15.32 3.07
C SER A 51 -1.23 14.79 1.86
N ARG A 52 -0.74 13.66 1.32
CA ARG A 52 -1.23 13.11 0.05
C ARG A 52 -2.70 12.73 0.17
N ARG A 53 -3.29 12.82 1.37
CA ARG A 53 -4.70 12.65 1.74
C ARG A 53 -5.66 13.56 0.97
N TYR A 54 -5.22 14.73 0.52
CA TYR A 54 -6.12 15.72 -0.08
C TYR A 54 -5.68 16.03 -1.51
N GLY A 55 -6.44 15.53 -2.48
CA GLY A 55 -6.21 15.75 -3.91
C GLY A 55 -6.41 14.48 -4.72
N PRO A 56 -6.30 14.55 -6.05
CA PRO A 56 -6.26 13.37 -6.88
C PRO A 56 -5.00 12.54 -6.68
N LEU A 57 -5.07 11.27 -7.06
CA LEU A 57 -3.86 10.46 -7.21
C LEU A 57 -3.06 10.94 -8.44
N PRO A 58 -1.73 10.83 -8.42
CA PRO A 58 -0.94 10.92 -9.65
C PRO A 58 -1.45 9.94 -10.71
N HIS A 59 -1.47 10.34 -11.98
CA HIS A 59 -2.04 9.59 -13.11
C HIS A 59 -1.62 8.10 -13.15
N ASP A 60 -0.33 7.83 -12.92
CA ASP A 60 0.19 6.45 -12.93
C ASP A 60 -0.40 5.61 -11.80
N LEU A 61 -0.58 6.19 -10.62
CA LEU A 61 -1.24 5.53 -9.48
C LEU A 61 -2.75 5.42 -9.70
N HIS A 62 -3.37 6.41 -10.34
CA HIS A 62 -4.79 6.35 -10.69
C HIS A 62 -5.09 5.22 -11.70
N LYS A 63 -4.16 4.88 -12.59
CA LYS A 63 -4.29 3.72 -13.49
C LYS A 63 -4.07 2.38 -12.79
N VAL A 64 -3.02 2.27 -11.97
CA VAL A 64 -2.57 0.98 -11.42
C VAL A 64 -3.37 0.56 -10.19
N LEU A 65 -3.79 1.51 -9.35
CA LEU A 65 -4.41 1.19 -8.06
C LEU A 65 -5.81 0.56 -8.19
N PRO A 66 -6.71 1.03 -9.10
CA PRO A 66 -8.00 0.36 -9.33
C PRO A 66 -7.86 -1.07 -9.84
N ASP A 67 -6.95 -1.31 -10.78
CA ASP A 67 -6.68 -2.66 -11.31
C ASP A 67 -6.11 -3.58 -10.22
N THR A 68 -5.20 -3.05 -9.40
CA THR A 68 -4.65 -3.77 -8.25
C THR A 68 -5.75 -4.11 -7.25
N ALA A 69 -6.60 -3.15 -6.89
CA ALA A 69 -7.72 -3.38 -5.98
C ALA A 69 -8.72 -4.40 -6.53
N TYR A 70 -9.03 -4.36 -7.83
CA TYR A 70 -9.89 -5.35 -8.48
C TYR A 70 -9.31 -6.76 -8.38
N ARG A 71 -8.02 -6.93 -8.71
CA ARG A 71 -7.33 -8.24 -8.63
C ARG A 71 -7.25 -8.76 -7.20
N SER A 72 -6.88 -7.91 -6.24
CA SER A 72 -6.83 -8.28 -4.81
C SER A 72 -8.20 -8.69 -4.28
N ASN A 73 -9.26 -7.97 -4.66
CA ASN A 73 -10.63 -8.35 -4.29
C ASN A 73 -11.03 -9.72 -4.85
N GLY A 74 -10.67 -10.01 -6.10
CA GLY A 74 -10.91 -11.32 -6.70
C GLY A 74 -10.13 -12.44 -6.02
N ALA A 75 -8.88 -12.19 -5.63
CA ALA A 75 -8.07 -13.15 -4.89
C ALA A 75 -8.62 -13.42 -3.48
N ILE A 76 -9.09 -12.39 -2.77
CA ILE A 76 -9.73 -12.54 -1.46
C ILE A 76 -11.04 -13.32 -1.59
N ALA A 77 -11.87 -13.01 -2.58
CA ALA A 77 -13.13 -13.71 -2.80
C ALA A 77 -12.91 -15.22 -3.06
N ARG A 78 -11.91 -15.58 -3.87
CA ARG A 78 -11.54 -16.99 -4.11
C ARG A 78 -11.02 -17.65 -2.84
N ALA A 79 -10.10 -17.01 -2.12
CA ALA A 79 -9.58 -17.52 -0.86
C ALA A 79 -10.71 -17.77 0.16
N LEU A 80 -11.74 -16.92 0.19
CA LEU A 80 -12.92 -17.14 1.04
C LEU A 80 -13.80 -18.30 0.58
N GLN A 81 -13.97 -18.50 -0.73
CA GLN A 81 -14.68 -19.66 -1.28
C GLN A 81 -13.97 -20.97 -0.94
N ASP A 82 -12.63 -20.96 -0.98
CA ASP A 82 -11.79 -22.12 -0.70
C ASP A 82 -11.54 -22.35 0.81
N GLY A 83 -12.03 -21.44 1.66
CA GLY A 83 -11.81 -21.48 3.11
C GLY A 83 -10.37 -21.13 3.54
N ASP A 84 -9.54 -20.61 2.64
CA ASP A 84 -8.17 -20.19 2.92
C ASP A 84 -8.12 -18.78 3.54
N LEU A 85 -8.46 -18.72 4.83
CA LEU A 85 -8.42 -17.49 5.63
C LEU A 85 -7.01 -16.90 5.73
N LYS A 86 -5.96 -17.71 5.55
CA LYS A 86 -4.56 -17.25 5.60
C LYS A 86 -4.23 -16.46 4.34
N ALA A 87 -4.59 -16.98 3.16
CA ALA A 87 -4.44 -16.27 1.89
C ALA A 87 -5.28 -14.99 1.85
N ALA A 88 -6.54 -15.06 2.29
CA ALA A 88 -7.41 -13.88 2.39
C ALA A 88 -6.77 -12.78 3.27
N ARG A 89 -6.23 -13.15 4.42
CA ARG A 89 -5.54 -12.22 5.34
C ARG A 89 -4.27 -11.62 4.73
N ALA A 90 -3.47 -12.40 4.01
CA ALA A 90 -2.26 -11.92 3.36
C ALA A 90 -2.58 -10.87 2.30
N GLU A 91 -3.62 -11.10 1.51
CA GLU A 91 -4.02 -10.18 0.45
C GLU A 91 -4.60 -8.87 1.00
N ILE A 92 -5.41 -8.94 2.07
CA ILE A 92 -5.89 -7.74 2.79
C ILE A 92 -4.72 -6.93 3.35
N HIS A 93 -3.69 -7.59 3.88
CA HIS A 93 -2.49 -6.91 4.37
C HIS A 93 -1.77 -6.15 3.25
N SER A 94 -1.63 -6.78 2.08
CA SER A 94 -1.03 -6.18 0.89
C SER A 94 -1.79 -4.93 0.44
N MET A 95 -3.12 -5.06 0.28
CA MET A 95 -3.98 -3.96 -0.17
C MET A 95 -3.99 -2.78 0.80
N ARG A 96 -3.95 -3.05 2.12
CA ARG A 96 -3.78 -2.00 3.14
C ARG A 96 -2.43 -1.28 3.00
N GLY A 97 -1.37 -2.00 2.65
CA GLY A 97 -0.07 -1.40 2.31
C GLY A 97 -0.20 -0.42 1.15
N ALA A 98 -0.91 -0.80 0.09
CA ALA A 98 -1.17 0.05 -1.07
C ALA A 98 -2.03 1.29 -0.76
N PHE A 99 -2.99 1.21 0.17
CA PHE A 99 -3.74 2.39 0.62
C PHE A 99 -2.91 3.29 1.56
N ALA A 100 -2.06 2.71 2.40
CA ALA A 100 -1.17 3.47 3.28
C ALA A 100 -0.14 4.30 2.49
N THR A 101 0.36 3.81 1.34
CA THR A 101 1.28 4.58 0.48
C THR A 101 0.63 5.81 -0.14
N ILE A 102 -0.70 5.87 -0.23
CA ILE A 102 -1.46 7.04 -0.70
C ILE A 102 -2.04 7.88 0.45
N GLY A 103 -1.67 7.60 1.69
CA GLY A 103 -2.08 8.36 2.89
C GLY A 103 -3.45 7.97 3.48
N GLU A 104 -4.10 6.93 2.96
CA GLU A 104 -5.44 6.49 3.39
C GLU A 104 -5.33 5.49 4.54
N HIS A 105 -4.95 6.01 5.72
CA HIS A 105 -4.69 5.19 6.91
C HIS A 105 -5.95 4.75 7.65
N GLU A 106 -7.10 5.39 7.43
CA GLU A 106 -8.39 5.09 8.10
C GLU A 106 -8.89 3.68 7.77
N ILE A 107 -8.63 3.18 6.56
CA ILE A 107 -8.90 1.78 6.16
C ILE A 107 -8.11 0.76 7.01
N SER A 108 -7.13 1.20 7.81
CA SER A 108 -6.34 0.32 8.68
C SER A 108 -7.08 -0.15 9.93
N GLY A 109 -8.20 0.48 10.31
CA GLY A 109 -8.99 0.09 11.50
C GLY A 109 -9.61 -1.31 11.41
N LEU A 110 -9.86 -1.82 10.20
CA LEU A 110 -10.45 -3.14 9.96
C LEU A 110 -9.54 -4.32 10.28
N ARG A 111 -8.25 -4.08 10.55
CA ARG A 111 -7.28 -5.15 10.81
C ARG A 111 -7.68 -5.97 12.03
N ALA A 112 -7.98 -5.33 13.16
CA ALA A 112 -8.19 -6.04 14.42
C ALA A 112 -9.45 -6.93 14.36
N SER A 113 -10.53 -6.45 13.73
CA SER A 113 -11.76 -7.23 13.59
C SER A 113 -11.57 -8.41 12.63
N MET A 114 -11.03 -8.18 11.43
CA MET A 114 -10.83 -9.26 10.46
C MET A 114 -9.79 -10.29 10.92
N GLU A 115 -8.75 -9.85 11.66
CA GLU A 115 -7.75 -10.74 12.26
C GLU A 115 -8.37 -11.62 13.36
N ALA A 116 -9.22 -11.04 14.21
CA ALA A 116 -9.95 -11.79 15.23
C ALA A 116 -10.93 -12.81 14.59
N LEU A 117 -11.67 -12.41 13.55
CA LEU A 117 -12.61 -13.28 12.84
C LEU A 117 -11.90 -14.43 12.12
N ALA A 118 -10.75 -14.16 11.50
CA ALA A 118 -9.93 -15.20 10.87
C ALA A 118 -9.39 -16.21 11.89
N LEU A 119 -8.93 -15.72 13.06
CA LEU A 119 -8.47 -16.59 14.14
C LEU A 119 -9.61 -17.41 14.76
N ALA A 120 -10.81 -16.85 14.82
CA ALA A 120 -12.02 -17.54 15.28
C ALA A 120 -12.59 -18.53 14.26
N GLY A 121 -12.09 -18.54 13.02
CA GLY A 121 -12.61 -19.38 11.93
C GLY A 121 -14.00 -18.98 11.44
N ASP A 122 -14.49 -17.79 11.80
CA ASP A 122 -15.82 -17.31 11.41
C ASP A 122 -15.76 -16.71 10.00
N ALA A 123 -15.75 -17.59 9.00
CA ALA A 123 -15.69 -17.22 7.59
C ALA A 123 -16.87 -16.33 7.15
N ALA A 124 -18.05 -16.54 7.74
CA ALA A 124 -19.24 -15.76 7.40
C ALA A 124 -19.14 -14.32 7.91
N ALA A 125 -18.69 -14.11 9.15
CA ALA A 125 -18.43 -12.78 9.67
C ALA A 125 -17.26 -12.11 8.95
N PHE A 126 -16.20 -12.86 8.65
CA PHE A 126 -15.08 -12.35 7.87
C PHE A 126 -15.53 -11.84 6.50
N ALA A 127 -16.37 -12.59 5.80
CA ALA A 127 -16.89 -12.20 4.48
C ALA A 127 -17.74 -10.91 4.54
N ARG A 128 -18.59 -10.75 5.57
CA ARG A 128 -19.36 -9.51 5.77
C ARG A 128 -18.45 -8.30 5.98
N GLU A 129 -17.39 -8.49 6.77
CA GLU A 129 -16.47 -7.41 7.09
C GLU A 129 -15.55 -7.07 5.92
N PHE A 130 -15.20 -8.07 5.12
CA PHE A 130 -14.53 -7.87 3.85
C PHE A 130 -15.38 -7.08 2.84
N GLU A 131 -16.69 -7.31 2.80
CA GLU A 131 -17.56 -6.56 1.89
C GLU A 131 -17.62 -5.06 2.27
N ARG A 132 -17.64 -4.75 3.57
CA ARG A 132 -17.52 -3.37 4.05
C ARG A 132 -16.18 -2.75 3.66
N TYR A 133 -15.08 -3.48 3.86
CA TYR A 133 -13.75 -3.06 3.40
C TYR A 133 -13.76 -2.70 1.91
N ARG A 134 -14.34 -3.58 1.08
CA ARG A 134 -14.38 -3.45 -0.37
C ARG A 134 -15.16 -2.20 -0.80
N HIS A 135 -16.28 -1.93 -0.14
CA HIS A 135 -17.06 -0.73 -0.35
C HIS A 135 -16.23 0.54 -0.05
N ASP A 136 -15.60 0.59 1.13
CA ASP A 136 -14.81 1.76 1.54
C ASP A 136 -13.61 1.99 0.61
N ALA A 137 -12.91 0.92 0.23
CA ALA A 137 -11.81 0.98 -0.74
C ALA A 137 -12.25 1.56 -2.09
N LYS A 138 -13.44 1.18 -2.58
CA LYS A 138 -14.01 1.71 -3.82
C LYS A 138 -14.34 3.20 -3.70
N GLU A 139 -15.00 3.62 -2.62
CA GLU A 139 -15.34 5.02 -2.37
C GLU A 139 -14.11 5.92 -2.33
N ILE A 140 -13.02 5.45 -1.71
CA ILE A 140 -11.74 6.16 -1.72
C ILE A 140 -11.22 6.32 -3.15
N LEU A 141 -11.19 5.26 -3.95
CA LEU A 141 -10.70 5.34 -5.32
C LEU A 141 -11.53 6.31 -6.17
N VAL A 142 -12.86 6.30 -6.03
CA VAL A 142 -13.76 7.24 -6.71
C VAL A 142 -13.48 8.70 -6.29
N ARG A 143 -13.39 8.96 -4.97
CA ARG A 143 -13.05 10.29 -4.45
C ARG A 143 -11.71 10.79 -4.98
N ARG A 144 -10.75 9.89 -5.12
CA ARG A 144 -9.37 10.17 -5.54
C ARG A 144 -9.21 10.29 -7.06
N ALA A 145 -10.21 9.87 -7.84
CA ALA A 145 -10.31 10.12 -9.27
C ALA A 145 -10.84 11.54 -9.57
N ALA A 146 -11.85 12.00 -8.81
CA ALA A 146 -12.54 13.27 -9.06
C ALA A 146 -11.66 14.53 -8.91
N GLY A 147 -10.51 14.42 -8.25
CA GLY A 147 -9.59 15.55 -8.07
C GLY A 147 -8.79 15.94 -9.32
N GLU A 148 -8.61 15.05 -10.32
CA GLU A 148 -7.76 15.31 -11.50
C GLU A 148 -8.41 16.36 -12.40
N SER A 149 -9.75 16.35 -12.45
CA SER A 149 -10.57 17.26 -13.23
C SER A 149 -10.46 18.71 -12.77
N GLN A 150 -10.29 18.94 -11.46
CA GLN A 150 -10.21 20.29 -10.90
C GLN A 150 -8.81 20.88 -11.03
N GLN A 151 -7.77 20.06 -10.82
CA GLN A 151 -6.38 20.51 -10.82
C GLN A 151 -5.85 20.84 -12.23
N SER A 152 -6.37 20.17 -13.27
CA SER A 152 -6.14 20.59 -14.67
C SER A 152 -6.78 21.95 -14.96
N ALA A 153 -8.01 22.21 -14.50
CA ALA A 153 -8.70 23.48 -14.75
C ALA A 153 -8.03 24.69 -14.08
N ASP A 154 -7.50 24.49 -12.87
CA ASP A 154 -6.79 25.55 -12.13
C ASP A 154 -5.41 25.86 -12.77
N THR A 155 -4.68 24.83 -13.23
CA THR A 155 -3.38 25.01 -13.91
C THR A 155 -3.52 25.78 -15.23
N PHE A 156 -4.60 25.56 -15.98
CA PHE A 156 -4.87 26.30 -17.22
C PHE A 156 -5.34 27.75 -16.98
N SER A 157 -5.97 28.03 -15.83
CA SER A 157 -6.38 29.37 -15.44
C SER A 157 -5.20 30.24 -15.00
N ASP A 158 -4.24 29.68 -14.25
CA ASP A 158 -3.03 30.40 -13.82
C ASP A 158 -2.11 30.78 -15.00
N ILE A 159 -2.04 29.94 -16.03
CA ILE A 159 -1.25 30.24 -17.24
C ILE A 159 -1.92 31.32 -18.11
N SER A 160 -3.26 31.40 -18.12
CA SER A 160 -3.99 32.42 -18.87
C SER A 160 -3.98 33.80 -18.20
N ALA A 161 -3.78 33.87 -16.87
CA ALA A 161 -3.71 35.12 -16.13
C ALA A 161 -2.34 35.83 -16.20
N MET A 162 -1.35 35.22 -16.86
CA MET A 162 0.02 35.75 -17.02
C MET A 162 0.31 36.32 -18.42
N ARG A 163 -0.73 36.61 -19.22
CA ARG A 163 -0.61 37.23 -20.55
C ARG A 163 -1.31 38.57 -20.66
#